data_AF-A0A2J0MLZ6-F1
#
_entry.id   AF-A0A2J0MLZ6-F1
#
_cell.length_a   1.000
_cell.length_b   1.000
_cell.length_c   1.000
_cell.angle_alpha   90.00
_cell.angle_beta   90.00
_cell.angle_gamma   90.00
#
_symmetry.space_group_name_H-M   'P 1'
#
loop_
_entity.id
_entity.type
_entity.pdbx_description
1 polymer ?
#
loop_
_entity_poly.entity_id
_entity_poly.type
_entity_poly.pdbx_seq_one_letter_code
_entity_poly.pdbx_strand_id
1 'polypeptide(L)'
;QIITDVVKKISVKRNDPVFKKAESEIIFTIEENSGIIRKSEIVEILSAGDYREANALDFLCECSDKIFAVAEENIHESWVLDKKKIEKVKEIALLAQEILKKEKKLLSEKEIIDLILESRQELLEEEILNYLKIFSGIEKNKFGKWGMADWAEINPKGTRERIYAILKEKKKPLHFKQIASLIDEYGLSKRKAHVQTIHNELIKNDHFVLIGRGIYALKEWGYYAGTIRDVLEIIFKKNRKFLSKEEIFREVSRVRQVKKATVLINLSNNKLFVKQNNLYSVRKN
;
A
#
# COMPACT_ATOMS: atom_id res chain seq x y z
N GLN A 1 -16.71 -7.68 35.77
CA GLN A 1 -16.97 -7.56 37.22
C GLN A 1 -15.71 -7.82 38.04
N ILE A 2 -15.17 -9.05 38.07
CA ILE A 2 -13.98 -9.38 38.89
C ILE A 2 -12.75 -8.52 38.57
N ILE A 3 -12.38 -8.37 37.29
CA ILE A 3 -11.23 -7.56 36.88
C ILE A 3 -11.42 -6.09 37.27
N THR A 4 -12.59 -5.52 37.00
CA THR A 4 -12.94 -4.13 37.34
C THR A 4 -12.88 -3.88 38.85
N ASP A 5 -13.34 -4.83 39.66
CA ASP A 5 -13.30 -4.72 41.13
C ASP A 5 -11.88 -4.87 41.69
N VAL A 6 -11.03 -5.69 41.04
CA VAL A 6 -9.60 -5.83 41.36
C VAL A 6 -8.83 -4.55 41.00
N VAL A 7 -9.04 -4.00 39.80
CA VAL A 7 -8.45 -2.72 39.37
C VAL A 7 -8.82 -1.62 40.38
N LYS A 8 -10.11 -1.50 40.74
CA LYS A 8 -10.55 -0.53 41.76
C LYS A 8 -9.83 -0.72 43.10
N LYS A 9 -9.72 -1.94 43.61
CA LYS A 9 -9.04 -2.21 44.89
C LYS A 9 -7.53 -1.94 44.84
N ILE A 10 -6.87 -2.29 43.74
CA ILE A 10 -5.42 -2.11 43.58
C ILE A 10 -5.06 -0.66 43.28
N SER A 11 -5.93 0.06 42.56
CA SER A 11 -5.76 1.49 42.28
C SER A 11 -5.67 2.36 43.54
N VAL A 12 -6.14 1.89 44.70
CA VAL A 12 -5.95 2.57 45.99
C VAL A 12 -4.46 2.65 46.39
N LYS A 13 -3.61 1.75 45.86
CA LYS A 13 -2.15 1.73 46.08
C LYS A 13 -1.36 2.49 45.01
N ARG A 14 -1.98 3.37 44.21
CA ARG A 14 -1.30 4.26 43.22
C ARG A 14 -0.13 5.07 43.81
N ASN A 15 -0.12 5.29 45.12
CA ASN A 15 0.96 6.03 45.79
C ASN A 15 2.22 5.21 46.05
N ASP A 16 2.21 3.91 45.77
CA ASP A 16 3.38 3.06 45.89
C ASP A 16 4.54 3.58 45.00
N PRO A 17 5.78 3.70 45.52
CA PRO A 17 6.91 4.20 44.75
C PRO A 17 7.23 3.39 43.48
N VAL A 18 7.01 2.07 43.51
CA VAL A 18 7.25 1.19 42.35
C VAL A 18 6.20 1.48 41.27
N PHE A 19 4.93 1.62 41.68
CA PHE A 19 3.87 2.02 40.75
C PHE A 19 4.13 3.39 40.15
N LYS A 20 4.49 4.40 40.96
CA LYS A 20 4.79 5.75 40.45
C LYS A 20 5.95 5.77 39.46
N LYS A 21 6.98 4.96 39.70
CA LYS A 21 8.10 4.83 38.77
C LYS A 21 7.63 4.26 37.43
N ALA A 22 6.88 3.16 37.46
CA ALA A 22 6.33 2.55 36.24
C ALA A 22 5.35 3.49 35.51
N GLU A 23 4.43 4.14 36.24
CA GLU A 23 3.51 5.13 35.69
C GLU A 23 4.27 6.27 34.99
N SER A 24 5.35 6.77 35.59
CA SER A 24 6.13 7.87 35.00
C SER A 24 6.81 7.46 33.69
N GLU A 25 7.32 6.24 33.60
CA GLU A 25 7.94 5.70 32.38
C GLU A 25 6.90 5.50 31.26
N ILE A 26 5.72 5.02 31.61
CA ILE A 26 4.58 4.88 30.68
C ILE A 26 4.13 6.25 30.19
N ILE A 27 3.92 7.21 31.09
CA ILE A 27 3.51 8.58 30.74
C ILE A 27 4.53 9.22 29.81
N PHE A 28 5.82 9.16 30.16
CA PHE A 28 6.89 9.68 29.32
C PHE A 28 6.84 9.09 27.91
N THR A 29 6.66 7.78 27.80
CA THR A 29 6.53 7.10 26.49
C THR A 29 5.33 7.60 25.69
N ILE A 30 4.19 7.85 26.35
CA ILE A 30 3.00 8.39 25.69
C ILE A 30 3.23 9.87 25.29
N GLU A 31 3.91 10.67 26.11
CA GLU A 31 4.26 12.08 25.82
C GLU A 31 5.17 12.19 24.58
N GLU A 32 6.20 11.36 24.49
CA GLU A 32 7.10 11.28 23.32
C GLU A 32 6.34 10.90 22.03
N ASN A 33 5.20 10.22 22.16
CA ASN A 33 4.30 9.90 21.05
C ASN A 33 3.16 10.92 20.90
N SER A 34 3.43 12.19 21.22
CA SER A 34 2.49 13.31 21.08
C SER A 34 1.25 13.24 21.97
N GLY A 35 1.33 12.47 23.06
CA GLY A 35 0.29 12.32 24.07
C GLY A 35 -0.75 11.24 23.76
N ILE A 36 -0.54 10.43 22.71
CA ILE A 36 -1.39 9.30 22.35
C ILE A 36 -0.58 8.19 21.67
N ILE A 37 -0.85 6.93 22.03
CA ILE A 37 -0.14 5.79 21.45
C ILE A 37 -1.05 4.58 21.30
N ARG A 38 -0.86 3.76 20.26
CA ARG A 38 -1.57 2.48 20.12
C ARG A 38 -1.16 1.52 21.24
N LYS A 39 -2.09 0.73 21.77
CA LYS A 39 -1.77 -0.32 22.76
C LYS A 39 -0.70 -1.29 22.27
N SER A 40 -0.77 -1.68 20.99
CA SER A 40 0.23 -2.57 20.40
C SER A 40 1.62 -1.93 20.34
N GLU A 41 1.70 -0.63 20.07
CA GLU A 41 2.97 0.10 19.89
C GLU A 41 3.66 0.34 21.24
N ILE A 42 2.91 0.68 22.29
CA ILE A 42 3.51 0.85 23.63
C ILE A 42 4.08 -0.48 24.17
N VAL A 43 3.44 -1.61 23.87
CA VAL A 43 3.92 -2.96 24.24
C VAL A 43 5.22 -3.30 23.49
N GLU A 44 5.29 -2.95 22.21
CA GLU A 44 6.52 -3.14 21.43
C GLU A 44 7.69 -2.30 21.98
N ILE A 45 7.43 -1.07 22.42
CA ILE A 45 8.44 -0.15 22.97
C ILE A 45 8.91 -0.58 24.36
N LEU A 46 7.98 -0.81 25.30
CA LEU A 46 8.32 -1.02 26.72
C LEU A 46 8.60 -2.48 27.09
N SER A 47 8.04 -3.44 26.35
CA SER A 47 8.11 -4.86 26.69
C SER A 47 8.81 -5.71 25.62
N ALA A 48 9.39 -5.08 24.59
CA ALA A 48 10.00 -5.76 23.45
C ALA A 48 9.11 -6.87 22.83
N GLY A 49 7.79 -6.75 22.98
CA GLY A 49 6.81 -7.74 22.52
C GLY A 49 6.59 -8.97 23.41
N ASP A 50 7.04 -9.00 24.68
CA ASP A 50 6.66 -10.09 25.60
C ASP A 50 5.18 -9.96 26.00
N TYR A 51 4.35 -10.89 25.50
CA TYR A 51 2.91 -10.94 25.77
C TYR A 51 2.56 -11.05 27.26
N ARG A 52 3.46 -11.54 28.13
CA ARG A 52 3.24 -11.59 29.57
C ARG A 52 3.31 -10.21 30.19
N GLU A 53 4.21 -9.37 29.68
CA GLU A 53 4.36 -7.98 30.10
C GLU A 53 3.29 -7.08 29.48
N ALA A 54 2.77 -7.42 28.29
CA ALA A 54 1.68 -6.69 27.64
C ALA A 54 0.44 -6.55 28.54
N ASN A 55 -0.01 -7.65 29.15
CA ASN A 55 -1.16 -7.61 30.07
C ASN A 55 -0.86 -6.85 31.36
N ALA A 56 0.39 -6.91 31.84
CA ALA A 56 0.81 -6.15 33.01
C ALA A 56 0.83 -4.64 32.70
N LEU A 57 1.31 -4.25 31.52
CA LEU A 57 1.32 -2.88 31.05
C LEU A 57 -0.11 -2.32 30.92
N ASP A 58 -1.00 -3.07 30.25
CA ASP A 58 -2.41 -2.69 30.14
C ASP A 58 -3.05 -2.52 31.54
N PHE A 59 -2.78 -3.45 32.46
CA PHE A 59 -3.27 -3.35 33.83
C PHE A 59 -2.72 -2.13 34.58
N LEU A 60 -1.43 -1.80 34.41
CA LEU A 60 -0.82 -0.62 35.01
C LEU A 60 -1.45 0.68 34.46
N CYS A 61 -1.67 0.75 33.15
CA CYS A 61 -2.38 1.85 32.50
C CYS A 61 -3.82 2.00 33.04
N GLU A 62 -4.58 0.90 33.14
CA GLU A 62 -5.94 0.92 33.73
C GLU A 62 -5.94 1.33 35.21
N CYS A 63 -4.86 1.05 35.93
CA CYS A 63 -4.71 1.47 37.31
C CYS A 63 -4.37 2.96 37.45
N SER A 64 -3.87 3.66 36.43
CA SER A 64 -3.57 5.10 36.49
C SER A 64 -4.85 5.96 36.43
N ASP A 65 -4.81 7.18 36.98
CA ASP A 65 -5.83 8.21 36.76
C ASP A 65 -5.46 9.25 35.69
N LYS A 66 -4.23 9.19 35.17
CA LYS A 66 -3.72 10.11 34.14
C LYS A 66 -3.74 9.49 32.75
N ILE A 67 -3.85 8.17 32.66
CA ILE A 67 -3.86 7.43 31.39
C ILE A 67 -5.28 6.94 31.14
N PHE A 68 -5.78 7.21 29.94
CA PHE A 68 -7.12 6.85 29.53
C PHE A 68 -7.09 5.89 28.34
N ALA A 69 -7.88 4.83 28.40
CA ALA A 69 -8.13 3.97 27.24
C ALA A 69 -9.09 4.67 26.28
N VAL A 70 -8.79 4.60 24.98
CA VAL A 70 -9.69 5.01 23.91
C VAL A 70 -9.82 3.89 22.91
N ALA A 71 -11.06 3.57 22.56
CA ALA A 71 -11.44 2.67 21.50
C ALA A 71 -12.72 3.22 20.87
N GLU A 72 -12.60 3.77 19.67
CA GLU A 72 -13.72 4.35 18.93
C GLU A 72 -13.73 3.83 17.50
N GLU A 73 -14.81 4.06 16.77
CA GLU A 73 -14.90 3.69 15.37
C GLU A 73 -13.79 4.39 14.57
N ASN A 74 -13.04 3.62 13.77
CA ASN A 74 -11.89 4.05 12.99
C ASN A 74 -10.65 4.52 13.79
N ILE A 75 -10.62 4.31 15.10
CA ILE A 75 -9.46 4.57 15.95
C ILE A 75 -8.98 3.23 16.54
N HIS A 76 -7.69 2.93 16.36
CA HIS A 76 -7.11 1.76 17.01
C HIS A 76 -7.18 1.88 18.54
N GLU A 77 -7.21 0.76 19.25
CA GLU A 77 -7.14 0.80 20.71
C GLU A 77 -5.85 1.50 21.15
N SER A 78 -6.02 2.56 21.93
CA SER A 78 -4.95 3.50 22.26
C SER A 78 -5.01 3.94 23.72
N TRP A 79 -3.84 4.32 24.23
CA TRP A 79 -3.67 5.03 25.49
C TRP A 79 -3.47 6.51 25.22
N VAL A 80 -4.14 7.37 25.98
CA VAL A 80 -4.07 8.83 25.84
C VAL A 80 -3.92 9.51 27.20
N LEU A 81 -3.18 10.61 27.26
CA LEU A 81 -3.01 11.41 28.48
C LEU A 81 -4.06 12.51 28.63
N ASP A 82 -4.55 13.04 27.51
CA ASP A 82 -5.65 14.01 27.47
C ASP A 82 -6.64 13.61 26.38
N LYS A 83 -7.90 13.37 26.77
CA LYS A 83 -8.96 13.00 25.83
C LYS A 83 -9.13 14.00 24.69
N LYS A 84 -8.79 15.29 24.90
CA LYS A 84 -8.80 16.34 23.86
C LYS A 84 -7.91 16.05 22.66
N LYS A 85 -6.92 15.15 22.81
CA LYS A 85 -6.05 14.71 21.72
C LYS A 85 -6.80 13.89 20.68
N ILE A 86 -7.90 13.23 21.06
CA ILE A 86 -8.72 12.44 20.14
C ILE A 86 -9.41 13.32 19.10
N GLU A 87 -9.91 14.49 19.49
CA GLU A 87 -10.49 15.44 18.55
C GLU A 87 -9.44 15.88 17.51
N LYS A 88 -8.21 16.19 17.95
CA LYS A 88 -7.10 16.51 17.04
C LYS A 88 -6.78 15.36 16.10
N VAL A 89 -6.67 14.13 16.61
CA VAL A 89 -6.44 12.94 15.77
C VAL A 89 -7.51 12.79 14.70
N LYS A 90 -8.79 12.99 15.06
CA LYS A 90 -9.90 12.92 14.10
C LYS A 90 -9.83 14.03 13.06
N GLU A 91 -9.51 15.25 13.45
CA GLU A 91 -9.33 16.37 12.52
C GLU A 91 -8.23 16.07 11.49
N ILE A 92 -7.07 15.58 11.95
CA ILE A 92 -5.96 15.22 11.06
C ILE A 92 -6.29 14.01 10.19
N ALA A 93 -6.99 13.01 10.74
CA ALA A 93 -7.44 11.86 9.98
C ALA A 93 -8.39 12.26 8.85
N LEU A 94 -9.37 13.13 9.11
CA LEU A 94 -10.29 13.64 8.10
C LEU A 94 -9.56 14.42 7.01
N LEU A 95 -8.65 15.31 7.39
CA LEU A 95 -7.82 16.06 6.44
C LEU A 95 -6.99 15.11 5.56
N ALA A 96 -6.32 14.13 6.16
CA ALA A 96 -5.52 13.15 5.42
C ALA A 96 -6.40 12.29 4.48
N GLN A 97 -7.62 11.94 4.89
CA GLN A 97 -8.58 11.25 4.03
C GLN A 97 -8.99 12.10 2.82
N GLU A 98 -9.24 13.39 3.01
CA GLU A 98 -9.58 14.32 1.93
C GLU A 98 -8.42 14.47 0.94
N ILE A 99 -7.18 14.64 1.45
CA ILE A 99 -5.97 14.70 0.64
C ILE A 99 -5.83 13.43 -0.21
N LEU A 100 -5.94 12.24 0.41
CA LEU A 100 -5.83 10.96 -0.29
C LEU A 100 -6.93 10.77 -1.35
N LYS A 101 -8.17 11.19 -1.07
CA LYS A 101 -9.29 11.14 -2.03
C LYS A 101 -9.07 12.09 -3.21
N LYS A 102 -8.47 13.26 -2.97
CA LYS A 102 -8.15 14.25 -4.00
C LYS A 102 -7.02 13.77 -4.89
N GLU A 103 -5.93 13.29 -4.30
CA GLU A 103 -4.72 12.86 -5.02
C GLU A 103 -4.92 11.52 -5.76
N LYS A 104 -5.77 10.63 -5.24
CA LYS A 104 -6.08 9.29 -5.81
C LYS A 104 -4.83 8.45 -6.08
N LYS A 105 -3.79 8.65 -5.27
CA LYS A 105 -2.53 7.90 -5.31
C LYS A 105 -2.00 7.70 -3.90
N LEU A 106 -1.14 6.70 -3.75
CA LEU A 106 -0.32 6.53 -2.57
C LEU A 106 0.65 7.71 -2.44
N LEU A 107 0.81 8.20 -1.21
CA LEU A 107 1.73 9.28 -0.87
C LEU A 107 2.88 8.72 -0.05
N SER A 108 4.10 9.16 -0.33
CA SER A 108 5.23 8.93 0.59
C SER A 108 4.98 9.66 1.91
N GLU A 109 5.72 9.25 2.94
CA GLU A 109 5.69 9.90 4.26
C GLU A 109 5.89 11.41 4.17
N LYS A 110 6.90 11.85 3.42
CA LYS A 110 7.16 13.26 3.21
C LYS A 110 6.01 13.97 2.49
N GLU A 111 5.49 13.38 1.41
CA GLU A 111 4.39 13.99 0.64
C GLU A 111 3.12 14.19 1.49
N ILE A 112 2.74 13.20 2.32
CA ILE A 112 1.54 13.35 3.15
C ILE A 112 1.74 14.38 4.28
N ILE A 113 2.94 14.43 4.87
CA ILE A 113 3.30 15.42 5.88
C ILE A 113 3.23 16.83 5.27
N ASP A 114 3.91 17.06 4.15
CA ASP A 114 3.98 18.36 3.47
C ASP A 114 2.56 18.87 3.16
N LEU A 115 1.68 18.01 2.62
CA LEU A 115 0.30 18.37 2.28
C LEU A 115 -0.58 18.66 3.51
N ILE A 116 -0.33 18.00 4.65
CA ILE A 116 -1.04 18.29 5.91
C ILE A 116 -0.54 19.63 6.48
N LEU A 117 0.77 19.87 6.47
CA LEU A 117 1.38 21.11 6.95
C LEU A 117 0.95 22.34 6.13
N GLU A 118 0.67 22.19 4.84
CA GLU A 118 0.07 23.27 4.03
C GLU A 118 -1.26 23.78 4.61
N SER A 119 -2.03 22.92 5.27
CA SER A 119 -3.33 23.25 5.87
C SER A 119 -3.27 23.49 7.38
N ARG A 120 -2.21 23.01 8.05
CA ARG A 120 -2.01 23.00 9.51
C ARG A 120 -0.53 23.22 9.85
N GLN A 121 -0.07 24.46 9.70
CA GLN A 121 1.34 24.84 9.91
C GLN A 121 1.78 24.77 11.38
N GLU A 122 0.84 24.72 12.31
CA GLU A 122 1.10 24.66 13.75
C GLU A 122 1.55 23.28 14.25
N LEU A 123 1.45 22.24 13.42
CA LEU A 123 1.78 20.87 13.79
C LEU A 123 3.25 20.54 13.51
N LEU A 124 3.78 19.60 14.28
CA LEU A 124 5.10 19.00 14.03
C LEU A 124 4.96 17.76 13.14
N GLU A 125 5.99 17.45 12.36
CA GLU A 125 6.01 16.27 11.48
C GLU A 125 5.76 14.97 12.26
N GLU A 126 6.41 14.81 13.41
CA GLU A 126 6.25 13.65 14.29
C GLU A 126 4.83 13.53 14.85
N GLU A 127 4.20 14.66 15.19
CA GLU A 127 2.82 14.70 15.68
C GLU A 127 1.84 14.22 14.62
N ILE A 128 2.03 14.64 13.36
CA ILE A 128 1.24 14.17 12.22
C ILE A 128 1.38 12.66 12.07
N LEU A 129 2.61 12.13 12.09
CA LEU A 129 2.84 10.69 11.93
C LEU A 129 2.23 9.87 13.06
N ASN A 130 2.39 10.32 14.30
CA ASN A 130 1.81 9.66 15.46
C ASN A 130 0.29 9.62 15.36
N TYR A 131 -0.36 10.73 14.98
CA TYR A 131 -1.81 10.78 14.79
C TYR A 131 -2.30 9.93 13.61
N LEU A 132 -1.58 9.94 12.48
CA LEU A 132 -1.92 9.09 11.33
C LEU A 132 -1.84 7.61 11.68
N LYS A 133 -0.89 7.20 12.52
CA LYS A 133 -0.88 5.84 13.06
C LYS A 133 -2.13 5.61 13.91
N ILE A 134 -2.61 6.51 14.76
CA ILE A 134 -3.78 6.17 15.60
C ILE A 134 -5.03 5.79 14.80
N PHE A 135 -5.22 6.41 13.63
CA PHE A 135 -6.38 6.16 12.78
C PHE A 135 -6.28 4.84 11.99
N SER A 136 -7.37 4.07 11.92
CA SER A 136 -7.38 2.77 11.22
C SER A 136 -7.86 2.84 9.77
N GLY A 137 -8.46 3.97 9.36
CA GLY A 137 -8.91 4.17 7.98
C GLY A 137 -7.79 4.56 7.01
N ILE A 138 -6.62 4.92 7.53
CA ILE A 138 -5.41 5.27 6.77
C ILE A 138 -4.28 4.42 7.32
N GLU A 139 -3.52 3.77 6.44
CA GLU A 139 -2.40 2.94 6.87
C GLU A 139 -1.17 3.19 5.99
N LYS A 140 0.00 2.90 6.58
CA LYS A 140 1.28 2.85 5.88
C LYS A 140 1.54 1.42 5.39
N ASN A 141 1.75 1.26 4.10
CA ASN A 141 2.05 -0.05 3.52
C ASN A 141 3.52 -0.46 3.71
N LYS A 142 3.85 -1.68 3.27
CA LYS A 142 5.21 -2.24 3.35
C LYS A 142 6.26 -1.52 2.48
N PHE A 143 5.83 -0.60 1.60
CA PHE A 143 6.73 0.26 0.82
C PHE A 143 6.94 1.63 1.48
N GLY A 144 6.38 1.84 2.67
CA GLY A 144 6.48 3.09 3.40
C GLY A 144 5.59 4.22 2.87
N LYS A 145 4.54 3.88 2.11
CA LYS A 145 3.59 4.85 1.56
C LYS A 145 2.25 4.78 2.27
N TRP A 146 1.62 5.93 2.42
CA TRP A 146 0.34 6.14 3.05
C TRP A 146 -0.80 6.13 2.02
N GLY A 147 -1.94 5.62 2.45
CA GLY A 147 -3.16 5.52 1.65
C GLY A 147 -4.33 5.01 2.48
N MET A 148 -5.51 4.95 1.86
CA MET A 148 -6.68 4.42 2.54
C MET A 148 -6.51 2.92 2.82
N ALA A 149 -6.94 2.47 4.00
CA ALA A 149 -6.80 1.08 4.44
C ALA A 149 -7.56 0.08 3.54
N ASP A 150 -8.58 0.53 2.82
CA ASP A 150 -9.36 -0.28 1.87
C ASP A 150 -8.69 -0.44 0.49
N TRP A 151 -7.61 0.32 0.22
CA TRP A 151 -6.89 0.20 -1.04
C TRP A 151 -6.09 -1.10 -1.10
N ALA A 152 -6.20 -1.80 -2.24
CA ALA A 152 -5.47 -3.06 -2.47
C ALA A 152 -3.94 -2.88 -2.41
N GLU A 153 -3.43 -1.68 -2.68
CA GLU A 153 -2.01 -1.33 -2.60
C GLU A 153 -1.52 -1.09 -1.16
N ILE A 154 -2.44 -0.84 -0.22
CA ILE A 154 -2.14 -0.65 1.20
C ILE A 154 -2.15 -1.99 1.93
N ASN A 155 -3.27 -2.71 1.84
CA ASN A 155 -3.44 -3.99 2.53
C ASN A 155 -3.80 -5.11 1.55
N PRO A 156 -2.81 -5.69 0.84
CA PRO A 156 -3.06 -6.73 -0.14
C PRO A 156 -3.42 -8.07 0.52
N LYS A 157 -4.72 -8.33 0.66
CA LYS A 157 -5.26 -9.54 1.33
C LYS A 157 -4.94 -10.83 0.58
N GLY A 158 -5.04 -10.82 -0.75
CA GLY A 158 -4.83 -11.98 -1.60
C GLY A 158 -3.58 -11.88 -2.48
N THR A 159 -3.27 -12.98 -3.18
CA THR A 159 -2.12 -13.05 -4.08
C THR A 159 -2.23 -12.05 -5.23
N ARG A 160 -3.45 -11.79 -5.73
CA ARG A 160 -3.71 -10.85 -6.83
C ARG A 160 -3.38 -9.42 -6.42
N GLU A 161 -3.85 -9.02 -5.25
CA GLU A 161 -3.62 -7.69 -4.69
C GLU A 161 -2.13 -7.50 -4.41
N ARG A 162 -1.42 -8.52 -3.92
CA ARG A 162 0.04 -8.47 -3.74
C ARG A 162 0.78 -8.27 -5.05
N ILE A 163 0.39 -8.98 -6.11
CA ILE A 163 0.94 -8.80 -7.46
C ILE A 163 0.69 -7.38 -7.95
N TYR A 164 -0.55 -6.88 -7.79
CA TYR A 164 -0.92 -5.52 -8.18
C TYR A 164 -0.08 -4.47 -7.45
N ALA A 165 0.06 -4.59 -6.13
CA ALA A 165 0.88 -3.71 -5.30
C ALA A 165 2.35 -3.68 -5.74
N ILE A 166 2.95 -4.83 -6.05
CA ILE A 166 4.33 -4.91 -6.57
C ILE A 166 4.48 -4.22 -7.92
N LEU A 167 3.55 -4.45 -8.85
CA LEU A 167 3.62 -3.82 -10.18
C LEU A 167 3.44 -2.31 -10.09
N LYS A 168 2.51 -1.83 -9.25
CA LYS A 168 2.32 -0.41 -8.95
C LYS A 168 3.57 0.22 -8.33
N GLU A 169 4.19 -0.47 -7.38
CA GLU A 169 5.39 0.03 -6.72
C GLU A 169 6.56 0.14 -7.70
N LYS A 170 6.80 -0.91 -8.49
CA LYS A 170 7.94 -0.93 -9.43
C LYS A 170 7.70 -0.14 -10.71
N LYS A 171 6.45 0.23 -11.01
CA LYS A 171 6.02 1.04 -12.17
C LYS A 171 6.57 0.54 -13.51
N LYS A 172 6.77 -0.77 -13.65
CA LYS A 172 7.27 -1.40 -14.88
C LYS A 172 6.77 -2.84 -15.01
N PRO A 173 6.69 -3.38 -16.24
CA PRO A 173 6.42 -4.80 -16.45
C PRO A 173 7.50 -5.68 -15.82
N LEU A 174 7.10 -6.80 -15.24
CA LEU A 174 8.00 -7.71 -14.53
C LEU A 174 7.78 -9.16 -14.92
N HIS A 175 8.83 -9.97 -14.79
CA HIS A 175 8.70 -11.41 -14.94
C HIS A 175 7.97 -12.02 -13.73
N PHE A 176 7.08 -13.00 -13.94
CA PHE A 176 6.31 -13.61 -12.83
C PHE A 176 7.20 -14.17 -11.71
N LYS A 177 8.38 -14.73 -12.04
CA LYS A 177 9.38 -15.14 -11.05
C LYS A 177 9.93 -13.98 -10.22
N GLN A 178 10.19 -12.83 -10.86
CA GLN A 178 10.65 -11.63 -10.16
C GLN A 178 9.56 -11.08 -9.25
N ILE A 179 8.29 -11.11 -9.69
CA ILE A 179 7.15 -10.72 -8.85
C ILE A 179 7.10 -11.58 -7.58
N ALA A 180 7.27 -12.90 -7.70
CA ALA A 180 7.34 -13.80 -6.54
C ALA A 180 8.48 -13.43 -5.58
N SER A 181 9.68 -13.21 -6.10
CA SER A 181 10.82 -12.78 -5.28
C SER A 181 10.56 -11.46 -4.55
N LEU A 182 9.95 -10.48 -5.22
CA LEU A 182 9.64 -9.19 -4.62
C LEU A 182 8.53 -9.29 -3.56
N ILE A 183 7.53 -10.14 -3.74
CA ILE A 183 6.50 -10.40 -2.72
C ILE A 183 7.13 -10.90 -1.42
N ASP A 184 8.13 -11.79 -1.53
CA ASP A 184 8.88 -12.31 -0.39
C ASP A 184 9.81 -11.25 0.21
N GLU A 185 10.56 -10.52 -0.63
CA GLU A 185 11.48 -9.45 -0.22
C GLU A 185 10.79 -8.35 0.59
N TYR A 186 9.60 -7.93 0.16
CA TYR A 186 8.82 -6.90 0.85
C TYR A 186 7.94 -7.46 1.98
N GLY A 187 7.99 -8.77 2.26
CA GLY A 187 7.21 -9.39 3.33
C GLY A 187 5.69 -9.21 3.18
N LEU A 188 5.19 -9.18 1.93
CA LEU A 188 3.75 -8.99 1.66
C LEU A 188 2.91 -10.23 2.00
N SER A 189 3.56 -11.35 2.30
CA SER A 189 2.94 -12.61 2.67
C SER A 189 3.69 -13.23 3.84
N LYS A 190 2.94 -13.81 4.79
CA LYS A 190 3.53 -14.60 5.90
C LYS A 190 4.21 -15.89 5.41
N ARG A 191 3.80 -16.38 4.23
CA ARG A 191 4.33 -17.60 3.61
C ARG A 191 5.07 -17.23 2.33
N LYS A 192 6.08 -18.05 1.99
CA LYS A 192 6.83 -17.91 0.75
C LYS A 192 5.92 -17.92 -0.48
N ALA A 193 6.15 -16.98 -1.38
CA ALA A 193 5.38 -16.78 -2.58
C ALA A 193 5.63 -17.91 -3.58
N HIS A 194 4.62 -18.75 -3.80
CA HIS A 194 4.75 -19.84 -4.76
C HIS A 194 4.63 -19.33 -6.20
N VAL A 195 5.70 -19.51 -6.97
CA VAL A 195 5.85 -19.01 -8.35
C VAL A 195 4.70 -19.46 -9.26
N GLN A 196 4.30 -20.72 -9.19
CA GLN A 196 3.21 -21.24 -10.03
C GLN A 196 1.87 -20.60 -9.66
N THR A 197 1.64 -20.35 -8.38
CA THR A 197 0.41 -19.72 -7.91
C THR A 197 0.32 -18.29 -8.44
N ILE A 198 1.41 -17.54 -8.38
CA ILE A 198 1.49 -16.19 -8.96
C ILE A 198 1.24 -16.23 -10.47
N HIS A 199 1.86 -17.16 -11.18
CA HIS A 199 1.64 -17.31 -12.62
C HIS A 199 0.17 -17.62 -12.94
N ASN A 200 -0.47 -18.50 -12.18
CA ASN A 200 -1.88 -18.83 -12.36
C ASN A 200 -2.79 -17.62 -12.07
N GLU A 201 -2.51 -16.84 -11.02
CA GLU A 201 -3.30 -15.64 -10.71
C GLU A 201 -3.11 -14.52 -11.74
N LEU A 202 -1.92 -14.38 -12.32
CA LEU A 202 -1.63 -13.46 -13.43
C LEU A 202 -2.40 -13.81 -14.70
N ILE A 203 -2.63 -15.10 -14.97
CA ILE A 203 -3.41 -15.55 -16.14
C ILE A 203 -4.91 -15.38 -15.91
N LYS A 204 -5.39 -15.67 -14.70
CA LYS A 204 -6.84 -15.68 -14.39
C LYS A 204 -7.47 -14.29 -14.30
N ASN A 205 -6.68 -13.23 -14.16
CA ASN A 205 -7.18 -11.90 -13.85
C ASN A 205 -6.88 -10.90 -14.99
N ASP A 206 -7.94 -10.30 -15.52
CA ASP A 206 -7.90 -9.37 -16.66
C ASP A 206 -7.19 -8.03 -16.38
N HIS A 207 -6.84 -7.73 -15.13
CA HIS A 207 -6.03 -6.56 -14.79
C HIS A 207 -4.56 -6.73 -15.21
N PHE A 208 -4.12 -7.96 -15.46
CA PHE A 208 -2.76 -8.27 -15.89
C PHE A 208 -2.72 -8.68 -17.36
N VAL A 209 -1.66 -8.26 -18.04
CA VAL A 209 -1.46 -8.54 -19.46
C VAL A 209 -0.11 -9.19 -19.68
N LEU A 210 -0.09 -10.35 -20.34
CA LEU A 210 1.14 -11.02 -20.77
C LEU A 210 1.70 -10.33 -22.03
N ILE A 211 2.76 -9.56 -21.86
CA ILE A 211 3.36 -8.77 -22.95
C ILE A 211 4.59 -9.45 -23.58
N GLY A 212 5.21 -10.38 -22.86
CA GLY A 212 6.40 -11.12 -23.29
C GLY A 212 6.48 -12.50 -22.63
N ARG A 213 7.57 -13.24 -22.85
CA ARG A 213 7.74 -14.58 -22.24
C ARG A 213 7.81 -14.45 -20.71
N GLY A 214 6.70 -14.74 -20.04
CA GLY A 214 6.56 -14.61 -18.59
C GLY A 214 6.58 -13.17 -18.07
N ILE A 215 6.53 -12.15 -18.94
CA ILE A 215 6.51 -10.74 -18.55
C ILE A 215 5.08 -10.24 -18.50
N TYR A 216 4.67 -9.73 -17.34
CA TYR A 216 3.34 -9.20 -17.10
C TYR A 216 3.38 -7.71 -16.80
N ALA A 217 2.35 -7.01 -17.26
CA ALA A 217 2.13 -5.58 -17.03
C ALA A 217 0.70 -5.35 -16.55
N LEU A 218 0.42 -4.17 -15.97
CA LEU A 218 -0.94 -3.76 -15.66
C LEU A 218 -1.66 -3.30 -16.94
N LYS A 219 -2.91 -3.74 -17.11
CA LYS A 219 -3.75 -3.37 -18.27
C LYS A 219 -4.01 -1.87 -18.34
N GLU A 220 -4.19 -1.23 -17.19
CA GLU A 220 -4.42 0.22 -17.07
C GLU A 220 -3.26 1.07 -17.62
N TRP A 221 -2.05 0.51 -17.76
CA TRP A 221 -0.91 1.20 -18.37
C TRP A 221 -0.99 1.26 -19.91
N GLY A 222 -2.06 0.71 -20.51
CA GLY A 222 -2.29 0.74 -21.96
C GLY A 222 -1.66 -0.42 -22.73
N TYR A 223 -1.26 -1.50 -22.04
CA TYR A 223 -0.80 -2.74 -22.67
C TYR A 223 -1.98 -3.56 -23.21
N TYR A 224 -1.82 -4.15 -24.40
CA TYR A 224 -2.85 -4.95 -25.05
C TYR A 224 -2.58 -6.45 -24.88
N ALA A 225 -3.64 -7.20 -24.58
CA ALA A 225 -3.62 -8.66 -24.56
C ALA A 225 -3.55 -9.25 -25.97
N GLY A 226 -3.22 -10.54 -26.05
CA GLY A 226 -3.19 -11.29 -27.31
C GLY A 226 -1.80 -11.43 -27.91
N THR A 227 -1.74 -11.80 -29.17
CA THR A 227 -0.54 -12.04 -29.98
C THR A 227 -0.01 -10.75 -30.62
N ILE A 228 1.18 -10.80 -31.20
CA ILE A 228 1.76 -9.65 -31.92
C ILE A 228 0.84 -9.21 -33.08
N ARG A 229 0.14 -10.16 -33.70
CA ARG A 229 -0.87 -9.90 -34.72
C ARG A 229 -2.00 -9.04 -34.20
N ASP A 230 -2.56 -9.39 -33.05
CA ASP A 230 -3.68 -8.65 -32.44
C ASP A 230 -3.27 -7.20 -32.12
N VAL A 231 -2.04 -7.03 -31.60
CA VAL A 231 -1.45 -5.70 -31.36
C VAL A 231 -1.27 -4.91 -32.65
N LEU A 232 -0.75 -5.54 -33.72
CA LEU A 232 -0.58 -4.90 -35.01
C LEU A 232 -1.93 -4.46 -35.61
N GLU A 233 -2.97 -5.30 -35.53
CA GLU A 233 -4.30 -4.94 -36.00
C GLU A 233 -4.87 -3.73 -35.26
N ILE A 234 -4.70 -3.66 -33.94
CA ILE A 234 -5.12 -2.52 -33.12
C ILE A 234 -4.39 -1.24 -33.56
N ILE A 235 -3.07 -1.31 -33.75
CA ILE A 235 -2.25 -0.16 -34.17
C ILE A 235 -2.68 0.35 -35.55
N PHE A 236 -2.93 -0.54 -36.51
CA PHE A 236 -3.36 -0.15 -37.86
C PHE A 236 -4.79 0.38 -37.88
N LYS A 237 -5.73 -0.24 -37.15
CA LYS A 237 -7.11 0.25 -37.02
C LYS A 237 -7.15 1.66 -36.43
N LYS A 238 -6.27 1.97 -35.47
CA LYS A 238 -6.17 3.29 -34.84
C LYS A 238 -5.58 4.35 -35.78
N ASN A 239 -4.53 4.02 -36.52
CA ASN A 239 -3.82 4.99 -37.36
C ASN A 239 -4.50 5.25 -38.73
N ARG A 240 -5.38 4.36 -39.20
CA ARG A 240 -6.11 4.43 -40.50
C ARG A 240 -5.23 4.75 -41.73
N LYS A 241 -3.90 4.63 -41.60
CA LYS A 241 -2.90 4.99 -42.61
C LYS A 241 -1.91 3.85 -42.79
N PHE A 242 -1.18 3.89 -43.90
CA PHE A 242 -0.04 3.03 -44.15
C PHE A 242 1.16 3.50 -43.31
N LEU A 243 1.86 2.58 -42.65
CA LEU A 243 3.00 2.87 -41.77
C LEU A 243 4.28 2.20 -42.27
N SER A 244 5.42 2.85 -42.08
CA SER A 244 6.74 2.25 -42.32
C SER A 244 7.09 1.19 -41.27
N LYS A 245 8.09 0.34 -41.57
CA LYS A 245 8.57 -0.69 -40.63
C LYS A 245 9.06 -0.07 -39.31
N GLU A 246 9.71 1.09 -39.40
CA GLU A 246 10.26 1.83 -38.27
C GLU A 246 9.16 2.42 -37.38
N GLU A 247 8.12 2.99 -37.98
CA GLU A 247 6.95 3.50 -37.26
C GLU A 247 6.19 2.37 -36.58
N ILE A 248 5.95 1.25 -37.28
CA ILE A 248 5.28 0.08 -36.72
C ILE A 248 6.08 -0.46 -35.54
N PHE A 249 7.39 -0.63 -35.70
CA PHE A 249 8.23 -1.14 -34.61
C PHE A 249 8.21 -0.20 -33.40
N ARG A 250 8.22 1.12 -33.61
CA ARG A 250 8.12 2.12 -32.54
C ARG A 250 6.80 2.01 -31.78
N GLU A 251 5.69 1.95 -32.51
CA GLU A 251 4.35 1.84 -31.91
C GLU A 251 4.15 0.51 -31.18
N VAL A 252 4.58 -0.62 -31.77
CA VAL A 252 4.49 -1.93 -31.11
C VAL A 252 5.38 -1.98 -29.87
N SER A 253 6.60 -1.43 -29.94
CA SER A 253 7.55 -1.46 -28.81
C SER A 253 7.10 -0.63 -27.62
N ARG A 254 6.23 0.37 -27.82
CA ARG A 254 5.59 1.14 -26.74
C ARG A 254 4.64 0.30 -25.91
N VAL A 255 3.95 -0.65 -26.54
CA VAL A 255 2.88 -1.44 -25.92
C VAL A 255 3.23 -2.92 -25.79
N ARG A 256 4.43 -3.34 -26.21
CA ARG A 256 4.88 -4.73 -26.10
C ARG A 256 6.40 -4.87 -26.22
N GLN A 257 7.01 -5.67 -25.35
CA GLN A 257 8.43 -5.98 -25.47
C GLN A 257 8.67 -7.04 -26.56
N VAL A 258 9.08 -6.61 -27.75
CA VAL A 258 9.31 -7.50 -28.90
C VAL A 258 10.60 -7.14 -29.66
N LYS A 259 11.21 -8.14 -30.30
CA LYS A 259 12.35 -7.92 -31.20
C LYS A 259 11.85 -7.47 -32.58
N LYS A 260 12.60 -6.59 -33.25
CA LYS A 260 12.29 -6.09 -34.60
C LYS A 260 12.04 -7.24 -35.60
N ALA A 261 12.85 -8.30 -35.54
CA ALA A 261 12.69 -9.50 -36.36
C ALA A 261 11.30 -10.16 -36.21
N THR A 262 10.77 -10.22 -34.99
CA THR A 262 9.47 -10.84 -34.73
C THR A 262 8.32 -10.01 -35.32
N VAL A 263 8.42 -8.67 -35.27
CA VAL A 263 7.45 -7.79 -35.93
C VAL A 263 7.48 -7.99 -37.44
N LEU A 264 8.67 -8.06 -38.04
CA LEU A 264 8.83 -8.28 -39.48
C LEU A 264 8.23 -9.62 -39.94
N ILE A 265 8.47 -10.70 -39.19
CA ILE A 265 7.89 -12.02 -39.50
C ILE A 265 6.36 -11.97 -39.50
N ASN A 266 5.75 -11.23 -38.57
CA ASN A 266 4.29 -11.09 -38.52
C ASN A 266 3.75 -10.21 -39.67
N LEU A 267 4.46 -9.13 -40.04
CA LEU A 267 4.09 -8.28 -41.17
C LEU A 267 4.16 -9.01 -42.52
N SER A 268 4.99 -10.05 -42.63
CA SER A 268 5.05 -10.90 -43.82
C SER A 268 3.80 -11.78 -44.03
N ASN A 269 2.85 -11.77 -43.09
CA ASN A 269 1.58 -12.47 -43.25
C ASN A 269 0.65 -11.72 -44.22
N ASN A 270 0.79 -12.04 -45.51
CA ASN A 270 0.02 -11.44 -46.61
C ASN A 270 -1.49 -11.72 -46.54
N LYS A 271 -1.98 -12.59 -45.65
CA LYS A 271 -3.42 -12.78 -45.44
C LYS A 271 -4.04 -11.60 -44.68
N LEU A 272 -3.27 -10.97 -43.79
CA LEU A 272 -3.75 -9.97 -42.83
C LEU A 272 -3.23 -8.56 -43.12
N PHE A 273 -2.01 -8.45 -43.64
CA PHE A 273 -1.36 -7.17 -43.88
C PHE A 273 -1.10 -6.97 -45.38
N VAL A 274 -1.28 -5.74 -45.84
CA VAL A 274 -0.98 -5.32 -47.21
C VAL A 274 0.25 -4.43 -47.18
N LYS A 275 1.19 -4.69 -48.09
CA LYS A 275 2.38 -3.87 -48.29
C LYS A 275 2.22 -3.03 -49.57
N GLN A 276 2.38 -1.71 -49.49
CA GLN A 276 2.39 -0.79 -50.63
C GLN A 276 3.54 0.20 -50.46
N ASN A 277 4.44 0.32 -51.45
CA ASN A 277 5.58 1.24 -51.43
C ASN A 277 6.41 1.21 -50.12
N ASN A 278 6.74 0.01 -49.63
CA ASN A 278 7.43 -0.23 -48.35
C ASN A 278 6.67 0.18 -47.08
N LEU A 279 5.42 0.60 -47.20
CA LEU A 279 4.51 0.85 -46.09
C LEU A 279 3.53 -0.33 -45.92
N TYR A 280 3.01 -0.52 -44.72
CA TYR A 280 2.08 -1.61 -44.38
C TYR A 280 0.76 -1.07 -43.85
N SER A 281 -0.33 -1.79 -44.07
CA SER A 281 -1.62 -1.56 -43.43
C SER A 281 -2.38 -2.87 -43.21
N VAL A 282 -3.47 -2.85 -42.46
CA VAL A 282 -4.38 -4.00 -42.34
C VAL A 282 -5.18 -4.16 -43.62
N ARG A 283 -5.31 -5.38 -44.10
CA ARG A 283 -6.21 -5.70 -45.20
C ARG A 283 -7.65 -5.46 -44.75
N LYS A 284 -8.37 -4.58 -45.44
CA LYS A 284 -9.83 -4.49 -45.27
C LYS A 284 -10.42 -5.78 -45.84
N ASN A 285 -11.14 -6.54 -45.00
CA ASN A 285 -12.07 -7.55 -45.50
C ASN A 285 -13.19 -6.87 -46.27
#